data_AF-A0A2A5KKI3-F1
#
_entry.id   AF-A0A2A5KKI3-F1
#
_cell.length_a   1.000
_cell.length_b   1.000
_cell.length_c   1.000
_cell.angle_alpha   90.00
_cell.angle_beta   90.00
_cell.angle_gamma   90.00
#
_symmetry.space_group_name_H-M   'P 1'
#
loop_
_entity.id
_entity.type
_entity.pdbx_description
1 polymer ?
#
loop_
_entity_poly.entity_id
_entity_poly.type
_entity_poly.pdbx_seq_one_letter_code
_entity_poly.pdbx_strand_id
1 'polypeptide(L)'
;MRYKVITSVKLRKFEDHTESTDPTLYPNQIVVDVEPPQQSDERRKVRLTYDDGSFVEGWVLKTAAPPDINQPAMPPMANFVIGCLDAVYVVNQLNETAPNYVSLDFLLARAKFETDNTYPAPVAGQAFGPFRIRSEEWSDFRTTCPVGKDLPDHFVEYVSEQARAAAWSMVTSGRRLVAAYSTLDQEHEQTYEPDLLDLFLSHILNNSADAARTRRAADAGNTTAINIFLNDNAEVPLLMQGPHADLVLESGAAARSVSDFVTHVATTLDALLQQAYAAILQHAPNYLAQTGGGTPWMGLARQEIGVLETDSAKIRAYFAAIGITADGATAWCGAFVAWCLLQARAVAQKDLPRVPERAANWVTFGRPVALPLNPSDPSLNGAIVILSPQTAKSSGHVGFLVGFDSPGKVILLGGNQHDQVREQSFPIADIRAVRWPDFDQTDKLMVGGSQAFVQLNLKGYSADQKQAALLIVRLFAEAGYDELHQRIAVANASAESSLFPGQRNRTEEEDSVGLFQLNRKGGQGETFSVEQLQDPEFNTRRILVQAKKISAFQAENDEVEAMKIFIRQIEIAAYSTAELSRRMGIYYALKS
;
A
#
# COMPACT_ATOMS: atom_id res chain seq x y z
N MET A 1 15.23 24.22 18.86
CA MET A 1 13.79 23.83 18.94
C MET A 1 13.16 23.94 17.55
N ARG A 2 12.06 23.21 17.25
CA ARG A 2 11.37 23.20 15.94
C ARG A 2 10.18 24.17 15.94
N TYR A 3 10.00 24.88 14.83
CA TYR A 3 8.95 25.88 14.64
C TYR A 3 8.31 25.74 13.26
N LYS A 4 7.01 26.06 13.20
CA LYS A 4 6.24 26.03 11.95
C LYS A 4 5.85 27.45 11.57
N VAL A 5 6.27 27.92 10.39
CA VAL A 5 5.88 29.24 9.88
C VAL A 5 4.37 29.25 9.63
N ILE A 6 3.63 30.26 10.10
CA ILE A 6 2.16 30.33 9.97
C ILE A 6 1.67 31.45 9.06
N THR A 7 2.57 32.38 8.68
CA THR A 7 2.29 33.48 7.75
C THR A 7 3.54 33.74 6.92
N SER A 8 3.38 34.23 5.69
CA SER A 8 4.52 34.66 4.88
C SER A 8 5.31 35.73 5.63
N VAL A 9 6.61 35.56 5.75
CA VAL A 9 7.48 36.43 6.54
C VAL A 9 8.88 36.46 5.93
N LYS A 10 9.51 37.64 5.92
CA LYS A 10 10.88 37.78 5.41
C LYS A 10 11.87 37.11 6.37
N LEU A 11 12.75 36.27 5.84
CA LEU A 11 13.91 35.72 6.54
C LEU A 11 15.03 36.76 6.49
N ARG A 12 15.11 37.60 7.53
CA ARG A 12 15.99 38.78 7.48
C ARG A 12 17.44 38.41 7.78
N LYS A 13 18.37 38.94 7.00
CA LYS A 13 19.81 38.69 7.23
C LYS A 13 20.28 39.23 8.59
N PHE A 14 19.75 40.38 9.01
CA PHE A 14 19.97 40.97 10.33
C PHE A 14 18.65 41.27 11.03
N GLU A 15 18.65 41.36 12.35
CA GLU A 15 17.43 41.49 13.16
C GLU A 15 16.60 42.73 12.79
N ASP A 16 17.26 43.89 12.66
CA ASP A 16 16.65 45.20 12.40
C ASP A 16 16.54 45.57 10.91
N HIS A 17 16.86 44.64 10.01
CA HIS A 17 17.00 44.91 8.58
C HIS A 17 15.64 44.88 7.84
N THR A 18 15.47 45.73 6.83
CA THR A 18 14.20 45.87 6.07
C THR A 18 14.43 46.05 4.57
N GLU A 19 15.24 45.19 3.94
CA GLU A 19 15.39 45.22 2.48
C GLU A 19 14.36 44.32 1.76
N SER A 20 13.96 44.74 0.55
CA SER A 20 12.97 44.02 -0.26
C SER A 20 13.46 42.67 -0.80
N THR A 21 14.78 42.50 -0.91
CA THR A 21 15.47 41.37 -1.55
C THR A 21 15.66 40.15 -0.65
N ASP A 22 15.31 40.23 0.64
CA ASP A 22 15.42 39.09 1.55
C ASP A 22 14.53 37.91 1.13
N PRO A 23 15.00 36.65 1.31
CA PRO A 23 14.20 35.46 1.07
C PRO A 23 12.91 35.51 1.88
N THR A 24 11.81 35.07 1.28
CA THR A 24 10.52 34.99 1.97
C THR A 24 10.33 33.56 2.46
N LEU A 25 10.11 33.40 3.76
CA LEU A 25 9.53 32.18 4.29
C LEU A 25 8.03 32.22 4.03
N TYR A 26 7.50 31.08 3.61
CA TYR A 26 6.10 30.86 3.34
C TYR A 26 5.47 30.05 4.48
N PRO A 27 4.14 30.18 4.68
CA PRO A 27 3.41 29.36 5.64
C PRO A 27 3.73 27.87 5.49
N ASN A 28 3.71 27.17 6.61
CA ASN A 28 4.01 25.75 6.81
C ASN A 28 5.46 25.31 6.62
N GLN A 29 6.40 26.20 6.28
CA GLN A 29 7.83 25.86 6.31
C GLN A 29 8.30 25.57 7.74
N ILE A 30 9.07 24.51 7.91
CA ILE A 30 9.69 24.14 9.18
C ILE A 30 11.05 24.80 9.29
N VAL A 31 11.27 25.48 10.41
CA VAL A 31 12.53 26.12 10.74
C VAL A 31 12.96 25.70 12.13
N VAL A 32 14.27 25.64 12.35
CA VAL A 32 14.86 25.27 13.64
C VAL A 32 15.69 26.41 14.18
N ASP A 33 15.86 26.49 15.51
CA ASP A 33 16.85 27.42 16.08
C ASP A 33 18.24 27.16 15.49
N VAL A 34 19.00 28.25 15.31
CA VAL A 34 20.45 28.17 15.11
C VAL A 34 21.13 27.73 16.42
N GLU A 35 22.35 27.18 16.33
CA GLU A 35 23.14 26.76 17.49
C GLU A 35 24.38 27.66 17.64
N PRO A 36 24.58 28.35 18.79
CA PRO A 36 23.66 28.43 19.93
C PRO A 36 22.42 29.30 19.60
N PRO A 37 21.28 29.09 20.30
CA PRO A 37 20.05 29.84 20.06
C PRO A 37 20.25 31.36 20.18
N GLN A 38 19.75 32.09 19.19
CA GLN A 38 19.78 33.56 19.14
C GLN A 38 18.34 34.09 19.04
N GLN A 39 17.94 34.90 20.00
CA GLN A 39 16.57 35.42 20.09
C GLN A 39 16.51 36.74 20.86
N SER A 40 15.51 37.56 20.54
CA SER A 40 15.06 38.73 21.29
C SER A 40 13.61 38.55 21.73
N ASP A 41 12.97 39.59 22.24
CA ASP A 41 11.57 39.54 22.67
C ASP A 41 10.62 39.20 21.50
N GLU A 42 10.85 39.78 20.32
CA GLU A 42 9.95 39.64 19.17
C GLU A 42 10.45 38.67 18.10
N ARG A 43 11.77 38.42 18.01
CA ARG A 43 12.39 37.68 16.91
C ARG A 43 13.25 36.52 17.39
N ARG A 44 13.45 35.56 16.50
CA ARG A 44 14.42 34.47 16.67
C ARG A 44 15.19 34.25 15.38
N LYS A 45 16.45 33.88 15.51
CA LYS A 45 17.25 33.46 14.37
C LYS A 45 17.03 31.98 14.13
N VAL A 46 16.60 31.65 12.92
CA VAL A 46 16.22 30.30 12.53
C VAL A 46 16.98 29.87 11.29
N ARG A 47 17.15 28.56 11.15
CA ARG A 47 17.68 27.91 9.96
C ARG A 47 16.54 27.22 9.21
N LEU A 48 16.44 27.52 7.92
CA LEU A 48 15.69 26.71 6.96
C LEU A 48 16.71 25.87 6.18
N THR A 49 16.59 24.55 6.28
CA THR A 49 17.42 23.61 5.51
C THR A 49 16.64 23.16 4.28
N TYR A 50 17.29 23.14 3.13
CA TYR A 50 16.75 22.65 1.87
C TYR A 50 17.10 21.17 1.67
N ASP A 51 16.42 20.53 0.72
CA ASP A 51 16.54 19.10 0.44
C ASP A 51 17.95 18.67 0.02
N ASP A 52 18.73 19.57 -0.56
CA ASP A 52 20.13 19.35 -0.97
C ASP A 52 21.14 19.52 0.18
N GLY A 53 20.65 19.71 1.40
CA GLY A 53 21.46 19.95 2.60
C GLY A 53 22.02 21.37 2.70
N SER A 54 21.79 22.22 1.68
CA SER A 54 22.06 23.64 1.80
C SER A 54 21.08 24.28 2.79
N PHE A 55 21.43 25.43 3.33
CA PHE A 55 20.57 26.10 4.29
C PHE A 55 20.68 27.62 4.17
N VAL A 56 19.63 28.30 4.62
CA VAL A 56 19.63 29.74 4.85
C VAL A 56 19.29 30.01 6.30
N GLU A 57 19.98 30.99 6.88
CA GLU A 57 19.70 31.47 8.23
C GLU A 57 19.25 32.92 8.19
N GLY A 58 18.38 33.27 9.12
CA GLY A 58 17.99 34.64 9.32
C GLY A 58 16.97 34.80 10.43
N TRP A 59 16.60 36.05 10.64
CA TRP A 59 15.71 36.46 11.71
C TRP A 59 14.27 36.46 11.25
N VAL A 60 13.41 35.81 12.03
CA VAL A 60 11.97 35.74 11.82
C VAL A 60 11.22 36.23 13.06
N LEU A 61 10.02 36.78 12.88
CA LEU A 61 9.12 37.09 13.98
C LEU A 61 8.68 35.80 14.68
N LYS A 62 8.77 35.76 16.01
CA LYS A 62 8.33 34.61 16.81
C LYS A 62 6.84 34.29 16.60
N THR A 63 6.02 35.33 16.42
CA THR A 63 4.59 35.22 16.10
C THR A 63 4.34 34.60 14.73
N ALA A 64 5.26 34.76 13.77
CA ALA A 64 5.15 34.16 12.45
C ALA A 64 5.65 32.71 12.41
N ALA A 65 6.35 32.23 13.44
CA ALA A 65 6.87 30.86 13.53
C ALA A 65 6.76 30.32 14.98
N PRO A 66 5.54 30.02 15.48
CA PRO A 66 5.35 29.43 16.82
C PRO A 66 5.95 28.02 16.96
N PRO A 67 6.17 27.53 18.20
CA PRO A 67 6.59 26.15 18.46
C PRO A 67 5.72 25.13 17.73
N ASP A 68 6.36 24.20 17.03
CA ASP A 68 5.66 23.09 16.39
C ASP A 68 5.36 22.01 17.44
N ILE A 69 4.13 22.01 17.97
CA ILE A 69 3.69 21.12 19.05
C ILE A 69 3.24 19.73 18.55
N ASN A 70 3.14 19.52 17.24
CA ASN A 70 2.68 18.27 16.65
C ASN A 70 3.89 17.42 16.23
N GLN A 71 4.29 16.48 17.09
CA GLN A 71 5.17 15.37 16.71
C GLN A 71 4.47 14.49 15.65
N PRO A 72 5.20 13.68 14.86
CA PRO A 72 4.56 12.69 14.00
C PRO A 72 3.61 11.83 14.84
N ALA A 73 2.35 11.78 14.40
CA ALA A 73 1.27 11.08 15.08
C ALA A 73 0.66 10.06 14.13
N MET A 74 0.07 9.01 14.70
CA MET A 74 -0.65 8.01 13.91
C MET A 74 -1.79 8.71 13.13
N PRO A 75 -1.86 8.57 11.79
CA PRO A 75 -3.00 9.08 11.05
C PRO A 75 -4.29 8.35 11.46
N PRO A 76 -5.49 8.93 11.20
CA PRO A 76 -6.74 8.21 11.40
C PRO A 76 -6.70 6.83 10.73
N MET A 77 -7.30 5.82 11.37
CA MET A 77 -7.24 4.43 10.88
C MET A 77 -7.63 4.28 9.41
N ALA A 78 -8.61 5.06 8.93
CA ALA A 78 -9.00 5.06 7.52
C ALA A 78 -7.83 5.49 6.61
N ASN A 79 -7.15 6.58 6.93
CA ASN A 79 -6.02 7.10 6.15
C ASN A 79 -4.81 6.17 6.28
N PHE A 80 -4.62 5.55 7.44
CA PHE A 80 -3.57 4.54 7.62
C PHE A 80 -3.78 3.34 6.69
N VAL A 81 -4.98 2.76 6.67
CA VAL A 81 -5.31 1.62 5.80
C VAL A 81 -5.17 1.99 4.32
N ILE A 82 -5.60 3.18 3.91
CA ILE A 82 -5.43 3.67 2.53
C ILE A 82 -3.95 3.91 2.20
N GLY A 83 -3.16 4.48 3.11
CA GLY A 83 -1.72 4.66 2.93
C GLY A 83 -0.97 3.33 2.78
N CYS A 84 -1.36 2.32 3.57
CA CYS A 84 -0.89 0.95 3.42
C CYS A 84 -1.28 0.34 2.06
N LEU A 85 -2.51 0.60 1.59
CA LEU A 85 -2.97 0.13 0.28
C LEU A 85 -2.21 0.81 -0.88
N ASP A 86 -1.93 2.11 -0.81
CA ASP A 86 -1.06 2.80 -1.78
C ASP A 86 0.34 2.20 -1.77
N ALA A 87 0.91 1.95 -0.59
CA ALA A 87 2.22 1.31 -0.48
C ALA A 87 2.26 -0.06 -1.19
N VAL A 88 1.24 -0.90 -0.96
CA VAL A 88 1.09 -2.19 -1.63
C VAL A 88 0.96 -2.04 -3.15
N TYR A 89 0.11 -1.11 -3.60
CA TYR A 89 -0.09 -0.85 -5.03
C TYR A 89 1.21 -0.38 -5.69
N VAL A 90 1.85 0.64 -5.13
CA VAL A 90 3.09 1.21 -5.67
C VAL A 90 4.19 0.17 -5.74
N VAL A 91 4.41 -0.58 -4.65
CA VAL A 91 5.51 -1.55 -4.61
C VAL A 91 5.23 -2.72 -5.56
N ASN A 92 4.02 -3.30 -5.58
CA ASN A 92 3.70 -4.44 -6.45
C ASN A 92 3.73 -4.10 -7.96
N GLN A 93 3.68 -2.83 -8.35
CA GLN A 93 3.84 -2.41 -9.75
C GLN A 93 5.30 -2.34 -10.20
N LEU A 94 6.25 -2.48 -9.28
CA LEU A 94 7.68 -2.49 -9.60
C LEU A 94 8.08 -3.83 -10.20
N ASN A 95 8.85 -3.80 -11.29
CA ASN A 95 9.36 -5.01 -11.96
C ASN A 95 10.23 -5.87 -11.03
N GLU A 96 10.82 -5.23 -10.01
CA GLU A 96 11.72 -5.84 -9.04
C GLU A 96 10.98 -6.71 -8.01
N THR A 97 9.66 -6.61 -7.87
CA THR A 97 8.93 -7.37 -6.84
C THR A 97 8.83 -8.85 -7.13
N ALA A 98 8.67 -9.24 -8.40
CA ALA A 98 8.51 -10.64 -8.79
C ALA A 98 9.72 -11.52 -8.38
N PRO A 99 9.50 -12.76 -7.90
CA PRO A 99 8.22 -13.46 -7.72
C PRO A 99 7.52 -13.17 -6.37
N ASN A 100 8.06 -12.26 -5.55
CA ASN A 100 7.45 -11.87 -4.28
C ASN A 100 6.28 -10.91 -4.51
N TYR A 101 5.42 -10.78 -3.50
CA TYR A 101 4.36 -9.78 -3.49
C TYR A 101 4.22 -9.16 -2.10
N VAL A 102 3.71 -7.94 -2.07
CA VAL A 102 3.31 -7.24 -0.86
C VAL A 102 1.82 -7.47 -0.64
N SER A 103 1.46 -7.78 0.60
CA SER A 103 0.07 -8.02 1.00
C SER A 103 -0.40 -6.94 1.97
N LEU A 104 -1.58 -6.36 1.72
CA LEU A 104 -2.12 -5.28 2.56
C LEU A 104 -2.46 -5.76 3.98
N ASP A 105 -3.09 -6.92 4.07
CA ASP A 105 -3.42 -7.58 5.33
C ASP A 105 -2.16 -7.87 6.16
N PHE A 106 -1.08 -8.35 5.54
CA PHE A 106 0.20 -8.55 6.22
C PHE A 106 0.81 -7.24 6.71
N LEU A 107 0.78 -6.18 5.89
CA LEU A 107 1.32 -4.87 6.26
C LEU A 107 0.58 -4.29 7.48
N LEU A 108 -0.74 -4.40 7.50
CA LEU A 108 -1.58 -4.01 8.64
C LEU A 108 -1.39 -4.94 9.85
N ALA A 109 -1.23 -6.24 9.62
CA ALA A 109 -0.92 -7.21 10.67
C ALA A 109 0.41 -6.90 11.35
N ARG A 110 1.44 -6.52 10.58
CA ARG A 110 2.73 -6.06 11.13
C ARG A 110 2.55 -4.83 12.00
N ALA A 111 1.83 -3.81 11.55
CA ALA A 111 1.61 -2.61 12.36
C ALA A 111 0.83 -2.89 13.65
N LYS A 112 -0.19 -3.77 13.55
CA LYS A 112 -0.97 -4.22 14.70
C LYS A 112 -0.12 -5.01 15.69
N PHE A 113 0.73 -5.90 15.20
CA PHE A 113 1.67 -6.67 16.02
C PHE A 113 2.64 -5.75 16.77
N GLU A 114 3.34 -4.88 16.04
CA GLU A 114 4.46 -4.10 16.56
C GLU A 114 4.06 -2.98 17.53
N THR A 115 2.91 -2.36 17.28
CA THR A 115 2.54 -1.11 17.98
C THR A 115 1.07 -1.01 18.31
N ASP A 116 0.27 -2.04 18.05
CA ASP A 116 -1.19 -1.96 18.16
C ASP A 116 -1.79 -0.86 17.25
N ASN A 117 -1.18 -0.62 16.09
CA ASN A 117 -1.50 0.51 15.18
C ASN A 117 -1.36 1.89 15.85
N THR A 118 -0.34 2.09 16.67
CA THR A 118 -0.02 3.38 17.30
C THR A 118 1.28 3.97 16.76
N TYR A 119 1.61 5.20 17.13
CA TYR A 119 2.89 5.82 16.80
C TYR A 119 3.71 6.03 18.09
N PRO A 120 4.57 5.06 18.47
CA PRO A 120 5.43 5.21 19.64
C PRO A 120 6.39 6.39 19.46
N ALA A 121 6.73 7.06 20.56
CA ALA A 121 7.75 8.10 20.54
C ALA A 121 9.07 7.53 20.00
N PRO A 122 9.75 8.21 19.05
CA PRO A 122 10.99 7.72 18.48
C PRO A 122 12.09 7.67 19.54
N VAL A 123 12.81 6.56 19.60
CA VAL A 123 14.00 6.38 20.44
C VAL A 123 15.19 6.23 19.52
N ALA A 124 16.19 7.11 19.68
CA ALA A 124 17.37 7.12 18.83
C ALA A 124 18.07 5.75 18.81
N GLY A 125 18.38 5.24 17.62
CA GLY A 125 19.01 3.94 17.43
C GLY A 125 18.08 2.73 17.58
N GLN A 126 16.78 2.93 17.82
CA GLN A 126 15.78 1.85 17.85
C GLN A 126 14.85 1.91 16.64
N ALA A 127 14.12 0.81 16.41
CA ALA A 127 13.10 0.72 15.39
C ALA A 127 11.94 1.70 15.64
N PHE A 128 11.42 2.32 14.58
CA PHE A 128 10.54 3.48 14.65
C PHE A 128 9.20 3.31 13.90
N GLY A 129 8.24 4.18 14.20
CA GLY A 129 6.94 4.21 13.53
C GLY A 129 6.01 3.05 13.92
N PRO A 130 4.80 2.97 13.30
CA PRO A 130 3.81 1.95 13.59
C PRO A 130 4.25 0.55 13.16
N PHE A 131 5.17 0.45 12.21
CA PHE A 131 5.70 -0.82 11.70
C PHE A 131 7.00 -1.27 12.39
N ARG A 132 7.52 -0.48 13.33
CA ARG A 132 8.86 -0.66 13.90
C ARG A 132 9.89 -0.94 12.81
N ILE A 133 10.02 0.01 11.88
CA ILE A 133 11.02 -0.05 10.80
C ILE A 133 12.41 0.01 11.44
N ARG A 134 13.27 -0.96 11.11
CA ARG A 134 14.66 -0.98 11.54
C ARG A 134 15.52 -0.07 10.66
N SER A 135 16.65 0.40 11.19
CA SER A 135 17.60 1.24 10.44
C SER A 135 18.07 0.59 9.14
N GLU A 136 18.24 -0.74 9.16
CA GLU A 136 18.64 -1.54 8.01
C GLU A 136 17.53 -1.64 6.96
N GLU A 137 16.27 -1.80 7.40
CA GLU A 137 15.10 -1.80 6.49
C GLU A 137 14.92 -0.43 5.83
N TRP A 138 15.06 0.65 6.60
CA TRP A 138 14.99 2.01 6.07
C TRP A 138 16.12 2.29 5.07
N SER A 139 17.34 1.89 5.41
CA SER A 139 18.50 2.01 4.52
C SER A 139 18.31 1.21 3.24
N ASP A 140 17.85 -0.04 3.32
CA ASP A 140 17.55 -0.90 2.17
C ASP A 140 16.46 -0.27 1.29
N PHE A 141 15.36 0.22 1.87
CA PHE A 141 14.33 0.96 1.13
C PHE A 141 14.90 2.18 0.39
N ARG A 142 15.71 2.99 1.06
CA ARG A 142 16.31 4.21 0.47
C ARG A 142 17.36 3.96 -0.60
N THR A 143 17.91 2.74 -0.67
CA THR A 143 19.01 2.41 -1.57
C THR A 143 18.59 1.48 -2.71
N THR A 144 17.68 0.54 -2.45
CA THR A 144 17.34 -0.53 -3.39
C THR A 144 15.90 -0.43 -3.92
N CYS A 145 14.99 0.30 -3.27
CA CYS A 145 13.62 0.46 -3.76
C CYS A 145 13.53 1.61 -4.77
N PRO A 146 13.08 1.39 -6.01
CA PRO A 146 12.91 2.45 -7.01
C PRO A 146 12.11 3.67 -6.54
N VAL A 147 11.06 3.47 -5.74
CA VAL A 147 10.21 4.56 -5.22
C VAL A 147 10.71 5.16 -3.91
N GLY A 148 11.61 4.47 -3.21
CA GLY A 148 12.23 4.95 -1.97
C GLY A 148 13.61 5.56 -2.19
N LYS A 149 14.18 5.38 -3.39
CA LYS A 149 15.56 5.74 -3.69
C LYS A 149 15.79 7.23 -3.47
N ASP A 150 16.87 7.54 -2.76
CA ASP A 150 17.31 8.92 -2.48
C ASP A 150 16.30 9.76 -1.67
N LEU A 151 15.28 9.13 -1.06
CA LEU A 151 14.32 9.81 -0.20
C LEU A 151 15.06 10.51 0.95
N PRO A 152 14.83 11.81 1.25
CA PRO A 152 15.54 12.49 2.34
C PRO A 152 15.28 11.88 3.73
N ASP A 153 16.25 11.99 4.65
CA ASP A 153 16.15 11.38 5.98
C ASP A 153 14.96 11.85 6.83
N HIS A 154 14.47 13.07 6.63
CA HIS A 154 13.32 13.58 7.38
C HIS A 154 12.00 12.88 7.03
N PHE A 155 11.91 12.18 5.89
CA PHE A 155 10.73 11.37 5.55
C PHE A 155 10.54 10.15 6.45
N VAL A 156 11.56 9.83 7.26
CA VAL A 156 11.48 8.79 8.29
C VAL A 156 10.34 9.01 9.27
N GLU A 157 9.80 10.24 9.39
CA GLU A 157 8.66 10.59 10.25
C GLU A 157 7.28 10.35 9.60
N TYR A 158 7.22 10.06 8.31
CA TYR A 158 5.97 9.99 7.55
C TYR A 158 5.47 8.55 7.48
N VAL A 159 4.30 8.28 8.07
CA VAL A 159 3.71 6.93 8.14
C VAL A 159 3.48 6.31 6.75
N SER A 160 3.20 7.11 5.72
CA SER A 160 3.08 6.63 4.33
C SER A 160 4.40 6.10 3.76
N GLU A 161 5.51 6.78 4.02
CA GLU A 161 6.84 6.33 3.57
C GLU A 161 7.34 5.16 4.42
N GLN A 162 7.01 5.14 5.71
CA GLN A 162 7.23 3.98 6.57
C GLN A 162 6.43 2.75 6.08
N ALA A 163 5.19 2.93 5.61
CA ALA A 163 4.38 1.86 5.02
C ALA A 163 5.02 1.31 3.73
N ARG A 164 5.58 2.17 2.88
CA ARG A 164 6.35 1.75 1.69
C ARG A 164 7.65 1.04 2.06
N ALA A 165 8.35 1.49 3.09
CA ALA A 165 9.54 0.82 3.60
C ALA A 165 9.21 -0.57 4.15
N ALA A 166 8.14 -0.71 4.94
CA ALA A 166 7.67 -2.02 5.42
C ALA A 166 7.21 -2.92 4.26
N ALA A 167 6.49 -2.38 3.28
CA ALA A 167 6.12 -3.11 2.07
C ALA A 167 7.35 -3.61 1.31
N TRP A 168 8.36 -2.76 1.12
CA TRP A 168 9.62 -3.15 0.48
C TRP A 168 10.39 -4.19 1.29
N SER A 169 10.37 -4.11 2.62
CA SER A 169 11.05 -5.09 3.46
C SER A 169 10.40 -6.48 3.38
N MET A 170 9.10 -6.59 3.06
CA MET A 170 8.49 -7.88 2.70
C MET A 170 9.13 -8.46 1.43
N VAL A 171 9.33 -7.64 0.40
CA VAL A 171 9.94 -8.05 -0.86
C VAL A 171 11.38 -8.51 -0.63
N THR A 172 12.18 -7.74 0.10
CA THR A 172 13.59 -8.08 0.33
C THR A 172 13.74 -9.26 1.29
N SER A 173 12.87 -9.40 2.30
CA SER A 173 12.79 -10.60 3.14
C SER A 173 12.40 -11.83 2.34
N GLY A 174 11.43 -11.72 1.43
CA GLY A 174 11.06 -12.80 0.52
C GLY A 174 12.25 -13.28 -0.31
N ARG A 175 13.02 -12.37 -0.93
CA ARG A 175 14.25 -12.74 -1.65
C ARG A 175 15.29 -13.42 -0.76
N ARG A 176 15.48 -12.94 0.47
CA ARG A 176 16.42 -13.53 1.43
C ARG A 176 15.98 -14.91 1.89
N LEU A 177 14.67 -15.12 2.08
CA LEU A 177 14.08 -16.44 2.38
C LEU A 177 14.28 -17.41 1.22
N VAL A 178 14.05 -16.97 -0.03
CA VAL A 178 14.36 -17.74 -1.25
C VAL A 178 15.81 -18.22 -1.24
N ALA A 179 16.75 -17.30 -1.05
CA ALA A 179 18.17 -17.64 -1.00
C ALA A 179 18.52 -18.60 0.16
N ALA A 180 18.00 -18.32 1.36
CA ALA A 180 18.27 -19.15 2.54
C ALA A 180 17.76 -20.58 2.37
N TYR A 181 16.54 -20.75 1.86
CA TYR A 181 15.99 -22.08 1.62
C TYR A 181 16.81 -22.85 0.58
N SER A 182 17.20 -22.21 -0.52
CA SER A 182 18.05 -22.85 -1.54
C SER A 182 19.38 -23.35 -0.97
N THR A 183 19.95 -22.69 0.05
CA THR A 183 21.18 -23.18 0.70
C THR A 183 20.93 -24.40 1.59
N LEU A 184 19.76 -24.47 2.25
CA LEU A 184 19.39 -25.57 3.12
C LEU A 184 19.01 -26.83 2.33
N ASP A 185 18.48 -26.65 1.12
CA ASP A 185 17.83 -27.71 0.35
C ASP A 185 18.44 -27.88 -1.04
N GLN A 186 19.72 -28.27 -1.07
CA GLN A 186 20.52 -28.40 -2.31
C GLN A 186 20.00 -29.47 -3.29
N GLU A 187 19.07 -30.34 -2.87
CA GLU A 187 18.49 -31.41 -3.69
C GLU A 187 17.13 -31.02 -4.32
N HIS A 188 16.57 -29.86 -3.97
CA HIS A 188 15.30 -29.40 -4.52
C HIS A 188 15.51 -28.48 -5.73
N GLU A 189 15.23 -29.00 -6.92
CA GLU A 189 15.33 -28.29 -8.22
C GLU A 189 14.33 -27.14 -8.41
N GLN A 190 13.44 -26.85 -7.45
CA GLN A 190 12.39 -25.83 -7.61
C GLN A 190 12.61 -24.57 -6.80
N THR A 191 12.10 -23.46 -7.35
CA THR A 191 12.10 -22.14 -6.71
C THR A 191 11.17 -22.15 -5.51
N TYR A 192 11.72 -22.25 -4.30
CA TYR A 192 11.00 -22.03 -3.04
C TYR A 192 10.29 -20.68 -3.06
N GLU A 193 9.09 -20.63 -2.49
CA GLU A 193 8.28 -19.42 -2.39
C GLU A 193 7.77 -19.21 -0.97
N PRO A 194 8.19 -18.12 -0.31
CA PRO A 194 7.72 -17.82 1.03
C PRO A 194 6.20 -17.58 1.10
N ASP A 195 5.57 -18.17 2.12
CA ASP A 195 4.22 -17.81 2.53
C ASP A 195 4.23 -16.62 3.54
N LEU A 196 3.04 -16.19 4.00
CA LEU A 196 2.97 -15.09 4.97
C LEU A 196 3.57 -15.46 6.33
N LEU A 197 3.56 -16.73 6.71
CA LEU A 197 4.16 -17.19 7.97
C LEU A 197 5.69 -17.18 7.88
N ASP A 198 6.27 -17.55 6.74
CA ASP A 198 7.71 -17.42 6.48
C ASP A 198 8.16 -15.96 6.58
N LEU A 199 7.40 -15.04 5.98
CA LEU A 199 7.66 -13.60 6.07
C LEU A 199 7.54 -13.10 7.52
N PHE A 200 6.55 -13.57 8.27
CA PHE A 200 6.36 -13.17 9.67
C PHE A 200 7.46 -13.72 10.58
N LEU A 201 7.86 -14.98 10.40
CA LEU A 201 9.01 -15.56 11.09
C LEU A 201 10.30 -14.81 10.78
N SER A 202 10.52 -14.45 9.51
CA SER A 202 11.68 -13.65 9.09
C SER A 202 11.69 -12.27 9.75
N HIS A 203 10.51 -11.67 9.95
CA HIS A 203 10.37 -10.38 10.61
C HIS A 203 10.60 -10.47 12.13
N ILE A 204 9.95 -11.43 12.80
CA ILE A 204 10.07 -11.66 14.26
C ILE A 204 11.49 -12.03 14.65
N LEU A 205 12.13 -12.95 13.91
CA LEU A 205 13.50 -13.40 14.20
C LEU A 205 14.56 -12.44 13.64
N ASN A 206 14.13 -11.40 12.92
CA ASN A 206 15.00 -10.44 12.24
C ASN A 206 16.09 -11.12 11.38
N ASN A 207 15.79 -12.31 10.85
CA ASN A 207 16.74 -13.13 10.10
C ASN A 207 15.99 -14.17 9.24
N SER A 208 16.06 -14.01 7.93
CA SER A 208 15.41 -14.92 6.97
C SER A 208 16.01 -16.32 6.96
N ALA A 209 17.31 -16.48 7.24
CA ALA A 209 17.92 -17.80 7.33
C ALA A 209 17.44 -18.55 8.58
N ASP A 210 17.27 -17.86 9.70
CA ASP A 210 16.76 -18.46 10.94
C ASP A 210 15.29 -18.82 10.81
N ALA A 211 14.49 -17.98 10.13
CA ALA A 211 13.12 -18.29 9.79
C ALA A 211 13.02 -19.58 8.94
N ALA A 212 13.80 -19.69 7.85
CA ALA A 212 13.81 -20.88 7.00
C ALA A 212 14.27 -22.14 7.77
N ARG A 213 15.33 -22.03 8.60
CA ARG A 213 15.81 -23.13 9.45
C ARG A 213 14.74 -23.58 10.46
N THR A 214 14.08 -22.61 11.09
CA THR A 214 13.05 -22.84 12.13
C THR A 214 11.81 -23.49 11.53
N ARG A 215 11.33 -22.99 10.38
CA ARG A 215 10.19 -23.56 9.65
C ARG A 215 10.44 -25.03 9.31
N ARG A 216 11.57 -25.33 8.66
CA ARG A 216 11.96 -26.70 8.31
C ARG A 216 12.08 -27.62 9.52
N ALA A 217 12.67 -27.12 10.61
CA ALA A 217 12.81 -27.90 11.83
C ALA A 217 11.45 -28.20 12.49
N ALA A 218 10.51 -27.25 12.47
CA ALA A 218 9.15 -27.45 12.95
C ALA A 218 8.39 -28.48 12.10
N ASP A 219 8.52 -28.43 10.76
CA ASP A 219 7.91 -29.41 9.87
C ASP A 219 8.44 -30.84 10.10
N ALA A 220 9.69 -30.95 10.56
CA ALA A 220 10.31 -32.20 10.99
C ALA A 220 9.94 -32.61 12.44
N GLY A 221 9.06 -31.87 13.13
CA GLY A 221 8.63 -32.14 14.50
C GLY A 221 9.70 -31.88 15.55
N ASN A 222 10.62 -30.93 15.33
CA ASN A 222 11.70 -30.64 16.27
C ASN A 222 11.18 -30.09 17.60
N THR A 223 11.56 -30.75 18.69
CA THR A 223 11.15 -30.44 20.07
C THR A 223 12.19 -29.66 20.89
N THR A 224 13.33 -29.29 20.30
CA THR A 224 14.36 -28.46 20.95
C THR A 224 13.77 -27.10 21.33
N ALA A 225 14.12 -26.56 22.49
CA ALA A 225 13.71 -25.21 22.88
C ALA A 225 14.25 -24.17 21.89
N ILE A 226 13.42 -23.22 21.46
CA ILE A 226 13.76 -22.27 20.38
C ILE A 226 14.99 -21.40 20.71
N ASN A 227 15.18 -21.02 21.98
CA ASN A 227 16.35 -20.26 22.45
C ASN A 227 17.64 -21.09 22.48
N ILE A 228 17.54 -22.43 22.51
CA ILE A 228 18.69 -23.33 22.37
C ILE A 228 18.95 -23.59 20.88
N PHE A 229 17.89 -23.76 20.09
CA PHE A 229 17.97 -24.00 18.65
C PHE A 229 18.58 -22.81 17.89
N LEU A 230 18.20 -21.58 18.27
CA LEU A 230 18.72 -20.31 17.74
C LEU A 230 19.60 -19.59 18.78
N ASN A 231 20.55 -20.30 19.39
CA ASN A 231 21.41 -19.73 20.44
C ASN A 231 22.32 -18.58 19.97
N ASP A 232 22.50 -18.46 18.66
CA ASP A 232 23.31 -17.45 17.97
C ASP A 232 22.47 -16.26 17.47
N ASN A 233 21.14 -16.33 17.54
CA ASN A 233 20.26 -15.24 17.16
C ASN A 233 20.03 -14.27 18.34
N ALA A 234 20.54 -13.04 18.20
CA ALA A 234 20.44 -12.00 19.22
C ALA A 234 19.01 -11.47 19.47
N GLU A 235 18.07 -11.69 18.53
CA GLU A 235 16.67 -11.30 18.64
C GLU A 235 15.90 -12.19 19.62
N VAL A 236 16.26 -13.47 19.75
CA VAL A 236 15.52 -14.41 20.62
C VAL A 236 15.54 -13.97 22.09
N PRO A 237 16.70 -13.60 22.70
CA PRO A 237 16.72 -13.04 24.04
C PRO A 237 15.93 -11.72 24.18
N LEU A 238 15.85 -10.90 23.14
CA LEU A 238 15.08 -9.65 23.15
C LEU A 238 13.57 -9.92 23.14
N LEU A 239 13.12 -10.87 22.31
CA LEU A 239 11.72 -11.32 22.28
C LEU A 239 11.29 -11.85 23.65
N MET A 240 12.11 -12.67 24.31
CA MET A 240 11.82 -13.22 25.64
C MET A 240 11.62 -12.16 26.73
N GLN A 241 12.15 -10.94 26.54
CA GLN A 241 12.05 -9.83 27.48
C GLN A 241 11.06 -8.75 27.03
N GLY A 242 10.60 -8.85 25.78
CA GLY A 242 9.78 -7.85 25.12
C GLY A 242 8.27 -8.05 25.30
N PRO A 243 7.46 -7.21 24.66
CA PRO A 243 6.00 -7.29 24.70
C PRO A 243 5.44 -8.55 24.05
N HIS A 244 6.24 -9.27 23.26
CA HIS A 244 5.88 -10.50 22.55
C HIS A 244 6.55 -11.75 23.12
N ALA A 245 6.92 -11.72 24.41
CA ALA A 245 7.59 -12.84 25.07
C ALA A 245 6.76 -14.13 25.06
N ASP A 246 5.43 -14.03 24.97
CA ASP A 246 4.50 -15.16 24.83
C ASP A 246 4.68 -15.97 23.54
N LEU A 247 5.27 -15.36 22.49
CA LEU A 247 5.72 -16.09 21.30
C LEU A 247 6.77 -17.14 21.64
N VAL A 248 7.74 -16.79 22.50
CA VAL A 248 8.89 -17.63 22.82
C VAL A 248 8.67 -18.44 24.09
N LEU A 249 7.88 -17.94 25.03
CA LEU A 249 7.71 -18.51 26.37
C LEU A 249 6.32 -19.14 26.57
N GLU A 250 6.30 -20.23 27.31
CA GLU A 250 5.06 -20.81 27.87
C GLU A 250 4.61 -20.03 29.13
N SER A 251 3.39 -20.29 29.61
CA SER A 251 2.85 -19.66 30.83
C SER A 251 3.67 -19.89 32.11
N GLY A 252 4.66 -20.80 32.08
CA GLY A 252 5.65 -21.05 33.14
C GLY A 252 7.04 -20.45 32.91
N ALA A 253 7.19 -19.55 31.92
CA ALA A 253 8.44 -18.92 31.51
C ALA A 253 9.53 -19.87 30.96
N ALA A 254 9.18 -21.12 30.66
CA ALA A 254 10.02 -22.01 29.87
C ALA A 254 9.93 -21.63 28.39
N ALA A 255 11.06 -21.71 27.66
CA ALA A 255 11.05 -21.48 26.22
C ALA A 255 10.34 -22.64 25.50
N ARG A 256 9.43 -22.30 24.58
CA ARG A 256 8.70 -23.24 23.72
C ARG A 256 9.67 -24.05 22.86
N SER A 257 9.25 -25.26 22.50
CA SER A 257 9.94 -26.02 21.46
C SER A 257 9.87 -25.29 20.10
N VAL A 258 10.74 -25.64 19.15
CA VAL A 258 10.69 -25.11 17.77
C VAL A 258 9.31 -25.34 17.13
N SER A 259 8.74 -26.53 17.27
CA SER A 259 7.42 -26.86 16.72
C SER A 259 6.29 -26.06 17.37
N ASP A 260 6.32 -25.91 18.70
CA ASP A 260 5.32 -25.13 19.44
C ASP A 260 5.46 -23.63 19.18
N PHE A 261 6.69 -23.12 19.02
CA PHE A 261 6.99 -21.75 18.63
C PHE A 261 6.34 -21.41 17.28
N VAL A 262 6.61 -22.21 16.23
CA VAL A 262 6.02 -21.99 14.89
C VAL A 262 4.50 -22.08 14.93
N THR A 263 3.94 -23.04 15.68
CA THR A 263 2.48 -23.17 15.85
C THR A 263 1.87 -21.94 16.51
N HIS A 264 2.53 -21.39 17.54
CA HIS A 264 2.04 -20.22 18.25
C HIS A 264 2.18 -18.94 17.41
N VAL A 265 3.29 -18.79 16.67
CA VAL A 265 3.47 -17.70 15.70
C VAL A 265 2.41 -17.76 14.60
N ALA A 266 2.10 -18.95 14.06
CA ALA A 266 1.05 -19.13 13.06
C ALA A 266 -0.33 -18.73 13.61
N THR A 267 -0.65 -19.12 14.84
CA THR A 267 -1.90 -18.74 15.51
C THR A 267 -1.99 -17.22 15.74
N THR A 268 -0.88 -16.60 16.12
CA THR A 268 -0.79 -15.15 16.31
C THR A 268 -0.99 -14.41 14.99
N LEU A 269 -0.31 -14.87 13.93
CA LEU A 269 -0.44 -14.30 12.59
C LEU A 269 -1.87 -14.39 12.09
N ASP A 270 -2.54 -15.54 12.24
CA ASP A 270 -3.94 -15.70 11.86
C ASP A 270 -4.83 -14.67 12.56
N ALA A 271 -4.70 -14.52 13.88
CA ALA A 271 -5.46 -13.52 14.63
C ALA A 271 -5.17 -12.07 14.21
N LEU A 272 -3.92 -11.76 13.82
CA LEU A 272 -3.55 -10.44 13.30
C LEU A 272 -4.11 -10.19 11.91
N LEU A 273 -4.06 -11.19 11.02
CA LEU A 273 -4.63 -11.11 9.68
C LEU A 273 -6.14 -10.90 9.76
N GLN A 274 -6.87 -11.62 10.63
CA GLN A 274 -8.30 -11.39 10.84
C GLN A 274 -8.61 -9.94 11.25
N GLN A 275 -7.79 -9.34 12.12
CA GLN A 275 -7.94 -7.94 12.52
C GLN A 275 -7.60 -6.97 11.39
N ALA A 276 -6.55 -7.26 10.61
CA ALA A 276 -6.20 -6.49 9.42
C ALA A 276 -7.33 -6.51 8.39
N TYR A 277 -7.95 -7.68 8.16
CA TYR A 277 -9.11 -7.81 7.28
C TYR A 277 -10.31 -7.02 7.77
N ALA A 278 -10.61 -7.02 9.07
CA ALA A 278 -11.68 -6.19 9.63
C ALA A 278 -11.42 -4.69 9.35
N ALA A 279 -10.17 -4.24 9.47
CA ALA A 279 -9.79 -2.87 9.13
C ALA A 279 -9.94 -2.58 7.62
N ILE A 280 -9.54 -3.52 6.75
CA ILE A 280 -9.72 -3.39 5.29
C ILE A 280 -11.20 -3.32 4.93
N LEU A 281 -12.04 -4.19 5.48
CA LEU A 281 -13.48 -4.19 5.23
C LEU A 281 -14.13 -2.86 5.63
N GLN A 282 -13.69 -2.30 6.76
CA GLN A 282 -14.23 -1.04 7.27
C GLN A 282 -13.73 0.18 6.49
N HIS A 283 -12.46 0.19 6.08
CA HIS A 283 -11.80 1.41 5.60
C HIS A 283 -11.40 1.40 4.13
N ALA A 284 -11.29 0.22 3.52
CA ALA A 284 -10.98 0.04 2.10
C ALA A 284 -11.87 -1.05 1.45
N PRO A 285 -13.21 -1.04 1.61
CA PRO A 285 -14.09 -2.10 1.10
C PRO A 285 -13.99 -2.29 -0.43
N ASN A 286 -13.63 -1.24 -1.18
CA ASN A 286 -13.47 -1.30 -2.63
C ASN A 286 -12.23 -2.10 -3.08
N TYR A 287 -11.26 -2.33 -2.19
CA TYR A 287 -10.12 -3.21 -2.44
C TYR A 287 -10.57 -4.68 -2.52
N LEU A 288 -11.60 -5.03 -1.77
CA LEU A 288 -12.15 -6.38 -1.74
C LEU A 288 -13.04 -6.63 -2.95
N ALA A 289 -13.10 -7.89 -3.37
CA ALA A 289 -13.98 -8.37 -4.41
C ALA A 289 -15.45 -8.25 -3.98
N GLN A 290 -16.31 -7.85 -4.93
CA GLN A 290 -17.75 -8.02 -4.79
C GLN A 290 -18.14 -9.41 -5.29
N THR A 291 -18.21 -10.36 -4.36
CA THR A 291 -18.59 -11.75 -4.63
C THR A 291 -20.10 -11.87 -4.88
N GLY A 292 -20.54 -12.96 -5.52
CA GLY A 292 -21.96 -13.20 -5.78
C GLY A 292 -22.50 -12.70 -7.14
N GLY A 293 -21.64 -12.13 -7.99
CA GLY A 293 -21.90 -12.10 -9.44
C GLY A 293 -21.95 -13.53 -9.99
N GLY A 294 -22.69 -13.78 -11.08
CA GLY A 294 -22.76 -15.11 -11.69
C GLY A 294 -21.36 -15.66 -12.00
N THR A 295 -21.16 -16.97 -11.85
CA THR A 295 -19.85 -17.64 -12.02
C THR A 295 -19.83 -18.50 -13.29
N PRO A 296 -19.82 -17.89 -14.51
CA PRO A 296 -19.98 -18.63 -15.76
C PRO A 296 -18.88 -19.68 -16.01
N TRP A 297 -17.69 -19.51 -15.42
CA TRP A 297 -16.61 -20.51 -15.48
C TRP A 297 -16.93 -21.79 -14.73
N MET A 298 -17.81 -21.76 -13.71
CA MET A 298 -18.13 -22.95 -12.92
C MET A 298 -18.88 -24.00 -13.72
N GLY A 299 -19.76 -23.58 -14.64
CA GLY A 299 -20.45 -24.51 -15.55
C GLY A 299 -19.46 -25.27 -16.44
N LEU A 300 -18.44 -24.59 -16.94
CA LEU A 300 -17.39 -25.18 -17.78
C LEU A 300 -16.46 -26.08 -16.95
N ALA A 301 -16.02 -25.62 -15.79
CA ALA A 301 -15.18 -26.42 -14.89
C ALA A 301 -15.84 -27.75 -14.50
N ARG A 302 -17.16 -27.74 -14.25
CA ARG A 302 -17.92 -28.96 -13.93
C ARG A 302 -18.05 -29.94 -15.09
N GLN A 303 -18.07 -29.45 -16.34
CA GLN A 303 -18.09 -30.31 -17.54
C GLN A 303 -16.79 -31.06 -17.73
N GLU A 304 -15.69 -30.57 -17.15
CA GLU A 304 -14.36 -31.18 -17.25
C GLU A 304 -14.08 -32.22 -16.16
N ILE A 305 -15.00 -32.43 -15.20
CA ILE A 305 -14.84 -33.45 -14.15
C ILE A 305 -14.64 -34.83 -14.80
N GLY A 306 -13.57 -35.52 -14.39
CA GLY A 306 -13.21 -36.84 -14.91
C GLY A 306 -12.12 -36.84 -15.98
N VAL A 307 -11.69 -35.68 -16.50
CA VAL A 307 -10.47 -35.59 -17.32
C VAL A 307 -9.25 -36.05 -16.50
N LEU A 308 -8.49 -37.00 -17.03
CA LEU A 308 -7.31 -37.59 -16.40
C LEU A 308 -6.01 -37.01 -16.97
N GLU A 309 -4.88 -37.16 -16.26
CA GLU A 309 -3.54 -36.75 -16.74
C GLU A 309 -3.14 -37.47 -18.05
N THR A 310 -3.68 -38.67 -18.26
CA THR A 310 -3.51 -39.45 -19.49
C THR A 310 -4.27 -38.88 -20.70
N ASP A 311 -5.22 -37.95 -20.49
CA ASP A 311 -5.93 -37.23 -21.56
C ASP A 311 -5.08 -36.08 -22.11
N SER A 312 -3.85 -36.37 -22.56
CA SER A 312 -2.86 -35.35 -22.91
C SER A 312 -3.32 -34.39 -24.02
N ALA A 313 -4.26 -34.81 -24.88
CA ALA A 313 -4.86 -33.91 -25.88
C ALA A 313 -5.67 -32.77 -25.24
N LYS A 314 -6.39 -33.08 -24.16
CA LYS A 314 -7.21 -32.12 -23.42
C LYS A 314 -6.34 -31.16 -22.60
N ILE A 315 -5.33 -31.70 -21.93
CA ILE A 315 -4.37 -30.90 -21.15
C ILE A 315 -3.59 -29.95 -22.06
N ARG A 316 -3.14 -30.41 -23.23
CA ARG A 316 -2.53 -29.53 -24.24
C ARG A 316 -3.47 -28.41 -24.70
N ALA A 317 -4.79 -28.65 -24.75
CA ALA A 317 -5.75 -27.60 -25.08
C ALA A 317 -5.86 -26.53 -23.99
N TYR A 318 -5.70 -26.90 -22.71
CA TYR A 318 -5.63 -25.92 -21.60
C TYR A 318 -4.41 -25.02 -21.74
N PHE A 319 -3.22 -25.59 -21.98
CA PHE A 319 -2.00 -24.82 -22.20
C PHE A 319 -2.06 -23.97 -23.48
N ALA A 320 -2.63 -24.50 -24.56
CA ALA A 320 -2.80 -23.74 -25.81
C ALA A 320 -3.65 -22.48 -25.62
N ALA A 321 -4.67 -22.50 -24.76
CA ALA A 321 -5.51 -21.33 -24.48
C ALA A 321 -4.76 -20.18 -23.79
N ILE A 322 -3.66 -20.48 -23.09
CA ILE A 322 -2.78 -19.47 -22.47
C ILE A 322 -1.53 -19.19 -23.31
N GLY A 323 -1.42 -19.77 -24.51
CA GLY A 323 -0.31 -19.54 -25.43
C GLY A 323 0.96 -20.34 -25.12
N ILE A 324 0.85 -21.43 -24.37
CA ILE A 324 1.98 -22.29 -23.97
C ILE A 324 1.88 -23.64 -24.68
N THR A 325 3.02 -24.16 -25.14
CA THR A 325 3.14 -25.53 -25.62
C THR A 325 3.69 -26.40 -24.49
N ALA A 326 2.92 -27.38 -24.04
CA ALA A 326 3.33 -28.32 -22.99
C ALA A 326 3.24 -29.77 -23.49
N ASP A 327 4.00 -30.67 -22.85
CA ASP A 327 4.03 -32.10 -23.15
C ASP A 327 2.82 -32.87 -22.58
N GLY A 328 2.17 -32.30 -21.57
CA GLY A 328 1.03 -32.88 -20.87
C GLY A 328 1.38 -33.53 -19.52
N ALA A 329 2.66 -33.57 -19.13
CA ALA A 329 3.14 -34.04 -17.82
C ALA A 329 3.49 -32.89 -16.86
N THR A 330 3.42 -31.65 -17.34
CA THR A 330 3.64 -30.43 -16.53
C THR A 330 2.40 -30.15 -15.69
N ALA A 331 2.57 -29.77 -14.41
CA ALA A 331 1.47 -29.37 -13.53
C ALA A 331 0.52 -28.36 -14.21
N TRP A 332 -0.77 -28.70 -14.26
CA TRP A 332 -1.73 -28.04 -15.15
C TRP A 332 -2.96 -27.44 -14.44
N CYS A 333 -2.92 -27.34 -13.10
CA CYS A 333 -4.00 -26.73 -12.31
C CYS A 333 -4.27 -25.27 -12.70
N GLY A 334 -3.22 -24.44 -12.84
CA GLY A 334 -3.36 -23.05 -13.27
C GLY A 334 -3.83 -22.90 -14.72
N ALA A 335 -3.34 -23.77 -15.61
CA ALA A 335 -3.77 -23.79 -17.02
C ALA A 335 -5.26 -24.14 -17.14
N PHE A 336 -5.75 -25.08 -16.33
CA PHE A 336 -7.17 -25.41 -16.25
C PHE A 336 -8.03 -24.23 -15.77
N VAL A 337 -7.62 -23.54 -14.69
CA VAL A 337 -8.34 -22.36 -14.17
C VAL A 337 -8.38 -21.24 -15.21
N ALA A 338 -7.24 -20.92 -15.83
CA ALA A 338 -7.16 -19.94 -16.91
C ALA A 338 -8.06 -20.30 -18.09
N TRP A 339 -8.02 -21.56 -18.53
CA TRP A 339 -8.88 -22.05 -19.61
C TRP A 339 -10.37 -21.85 -19.27
N CYS A 340 -10.82 -22.22 -18.08
CA CYS A 340 -12.21 -22.03 -17.66
C CYS A 340 -12.64 -20.56 -17.69
N LEU A 341 -11.78 -19.65 -17.21
CA LEU A 341 -12.06 -18.22 -17.20
C LEU A 341 -12.12 -17.62 -18.61
N LEU A 342 -11.19 -18.02 -19.50
CA LEU A 342 -11.16 -17.57 -20.89
C LEU A 342 -12.36 -18.07 -21.69
N GLN A 343 -12.70 -19.37 -21.55
CA GLN A 343 -13.86 -19.95 -22.24
C GLN A 343 -15.18 -19.32 -21.77
N ALA A 344 -15.27 -18.97 -20.49
CA ALA A 344 -16.40 -18.24 -19.93
C ALA A 344 -16.46 -16.77 -20.35
N ARG A 345 -15.41 -16.25 -21.02
CA ARG A 345 -15.20 -14.81 -21.28
C ARG A 345 -15.27 -13.97 -20.00
N ALA A 346 -14.87 -14.55 -18.88
CA ALA A 346 -14.82 -13.86 -17.60
C ALA A 346 -13.61 -12.93 -17.51
N VAL A 347 -12.57 -13.22 -18.31
CA VAL A 347 -11.34 -12.41 -18.46
C VAL A 347 -10.84 -12.49 -19.89
N ALA A 348 -9.99 -11.54 -20.30
CA ALA A 348 -9.17 -11.65 -21.48
C ALA A 348 -7.78 -12.21 -21.15
N GLN A 349 -7.05 -12.70 -22.16
CA GLN A 349 -5.71 -13.28 -21.97
C GLN A 349 -4.71 -12.31 -21.33
N LYS A 350 -4.86 -11.01 -21.60
CA LYS A 350 -4.02 -9.95 -21.01
C LYS A 350 -4.23 -9.76 -19.50
N ASP A 351 -5.37 -10.23 -18.96
CA ASP A 351 -5.74 -10.06 -17.55
C ASP A 351 -5.25 -11.25 -16.70
N LEU A 352 -4.79 -12.33 -17.35
CA LEU A 352 -4.22 -13.48 -16.66
C LEU A 352 -2.86 -13.14 -16.04
N PRO A 353 -2.44 -13.87 -14.99
CA PRO A 353 -1.08 -13.79 -14.48
C PRO A 353 -0.04 -14.03 -15.59
N ARG A 354 1.15 -13.42 -15.47
CA ARG A 354 2.24 -13.52 -16.47
C ARG A 354 2.64 -14.97 -16.80
N VAL A 355 2.55 -15.86 -15.83
CA VAL A 355 2.86 -17.30 -15.96
C VAL A 355 1.68 -18.06 -15.32
N PRO A 356 0.53 -18.14 -16.01
CA PRO A 356 -0.76 -18.50 -15.42
C PRO A 356 -0.92 -20.02 -15.16
N GLU A 357 -0.05 -20.85 -15.72
CA GLU A 357 0.01 -22.28 -15.41
C GLU A 357 0.49 -22.56 -13.97
N ARG A 358 1.27 -21.65 -13.38
CA ARG A 358 1.84 -21.78 -12.03
C ARG A 358 0.88 -21.24 -10.98
N ALA A 359 0.46 -22.08 -10.03
CA ALA A 359 -0.53 -21.75 -8.99
C ALA A 359 -0.17 -20.49 -8.18
N ALA A 360 1.10 -20.36 -7.80
CA ALA A 360 1.63 -19.20 -7.08
C ALA A 360 1.32 -17.84 -7.72
N ASN A 361 1.31 -17.76 -9.06
CA ASN A 361 1.12 -16.46 -9.72
C ASN A 361 -0.32 -15.97 -9.66
N TRP A 362 -1.25 -16.80 -9.20
CA TRP A 362 -2.63 -16.41 -8.95
C TRP A 362 -2.80 -15.62 -7.66
N VAL A 363 -1.79 -15.56 -6.77
CA VAL A 363 -1.90 -14.84 -5.50
C VAL A 363 -2.11 -13.35 -5.65
N THR A 364 -1.82 -12.75 -6.81
CA THR A 364 -2.07 -11.32 -7.10
C THR A 364 -3.16 -11.10 -8.16
N PHE A 365 -3.80 -12.17 -8.64
CA PHE A 365 -4.81 -12.10 -9.70
C PHE A 365 -6.11 -11.46 -9.21
N GLY A 366 -6.70 -10.59 -10.01
CA GLY A 366 -8.02 -9.99 -9.74
C GLY A 366 -8.08 -9.28 -8.39
N ARG A 367 -9.25 -9.32 -7.74
CA ARG A 367 -9.46 -8.71 -6.42
C ARG A 367 -9.41 -9.74 -5.28
N PRO A 368 -8.84 -9.41 -4.12
CA PRO A 368 -8.88 -10.26 -2.94
C PRO A 368 -10.31 -10.44 -2.43
N VAL A 369 -10.64 -11.65 -2.02
CA VAL A 369 -11.83 -11.95 -1.21
C VAL A 369 -11.45 -11.85 0.26
N ALA A 370 -12.39 -11.39 1.10
CA ALA A 370 -12.16 -11.26 2.53
C ALA A 370 -11.88 -12.62 3.20
N LEU A 371 -10.91 -12.64 4.11
CA LEU A 371 -10.65 -13.77 5.02
C LEU A 371 -10.98 -13.39 6.48
N PRO A 372 -11.35 -14.36 7.34
CA PRO A 372 -11.52 -15.78 7.03
C PRO A 372 -12.76 -16.00 6.17
N LEU A 373 -12.74 -17.04 5.32
CA LEU A 373 -13.92 -17.36 4.51
C LEU A 373 -15.09 -17.73 5.42
N ASN A 374 -16.25 -17.11 5.19
CA ASN A 374 -17.48 -17.47 5.87
C ASN A 374 -18.08 -18.74 5.23
N PRO A 375 -18.12 -19.88 5.94
CA PRO A 375 -18.66 -21.13 5.37
C PRO A 375 -20.13 -21.05 4.96
N SER A 376 -20.85 -20.07 5.51
CA SER A 376 -22.28 -19.85 5.23
C SER A 376 -22.52 -18.82 4.12
N ASP A 377 -21.48 -18.26 3.51
CA ASP A 377 -21.63 -17.26 2.45
C ASP A 377 -21.67 -17.92 1.06
N PRO A 378 -22.86 -18.04 0.43
CA PRO A 378 -22.99 -18.65 -0.89
C PRO A 378 -22.35 -17.82 -2.00
N SER A 379 -22.07 -16.54 -1.76
CA SER A 379 -21.46 -15.64 -2.76
C SER A 379 -20.02 -16.03 -3.10
N LEU A 380 -19.37 -16.81 -2.23
CA LEU A 380 -18.00 -17.28 -2.40
C LEU A 380 -17.88 -18.43 -3.42
N ASN A 381 -18.98 -19.06 -3.84
CA ASN A 381 -18.93 -20.15 -4.80
C ASN A 381 -18.31 -19.67 -6.12
N GLY A 382 -17.29 -20.40 -6.60
CA GLY A 382 -16.52 -20.08 -7.79
C GLY A 382 -15.34 -19.13 -7.55
N ALA A 383 -15.10 -18.67 -6.32
CA ALA A 383 -13.88 -17.94 -5.98
C ALA A 383 -12.63 -18.78 -6.31
N ILE A 384 -11.57 -18.12 -6.75
CA ILE A 384 -10.29 -18.77 -7.06
C ILE A 384 -9.49 -18.86 -5.76
N VAL A 385 -9.22 -20.08 -5.30
CA VAL A 385 -8.47 -20.34 -4.07
C VAL A 385 -7.08 -20.80 -4.45
N ILE A 386 -6.08 -20.14 -3.88
CA ILE A 386 -4.67 -20.47 -4.03
C ILE A 386 -4.20 -21.10 -2.72
N LEU A 387 -3.65 -22.30 -2.81
CA LEU A 387 -3.10 -23.03 -1.67
C LEU A 387 -1.57 -22.99 -1.70
N SER A 388 -0.96 -23.04 -0.52
CA SER A 388 0.45 -23.28 -0.33
C SER A 388 0.89 -24.64 -0.93
N PRO A 389 2.18 -24.84 -1.23
CA PRO A 389 2.71 -26.13 -1.69
C PRO A 389 2.31 -27.30 -0.78
N GLN A 390 1.67 -28.32 -1.35
CA GLN A 390 1.22 -29.52 -0.62
C GLN A 390 2.20 -30.70 -0.70
N THR A 391 3.11 -30.64 -1.67
CA THR A 391 4.15 -31.64 -1.87
C THR A 391 5.46 -30.93 -2.17
N ALA A 392 6.57 -31.60 -1.87
CA ALA A 392 7.88 -31.23 -2.38
C ALA A 392 7.80 -30.99 -3.91
N LYS A 393 8.46 -29.93 -4.39
CA LYS A 393 8.50 -29.58 -5.82
C LYS A 393 7.13 -29.18 -6.42
N SER A 394 6.29 -28.47 -5.68
CA SER A 394 5.07 -27.83 -6.21
C SER A 394 5.07 -26.32 -5.92
N SER A 395 4.50 -25.52 -6.84
CA SER A 395 4.28 -24.07 -6.62
C SER A 395 3.01 -23.76 -5.78
N GLY A 396 2.39 -24.77 -5.18
CA GLY A 396 1.05 -24.67 -4.61
C GLY A 396 -0.02 -25.27 -5.51
N HIS A 397 -1.27 -25.02 -5.16
CA HIS A 397 -2.42 -25.47 -5.92
C HIS A 397 -3.40 -24.32 -6.17
N VAL A 398 -4.15 -24.39 -7.27
CA VAL A 398 -5.20 -23.39 -7.57
C VAL A 398 -6.44 -24.11 -8.09
N GLY A 399 -7.60 -23.69 -7.58
CA GLY A 399 -8.89 -24.26 -7.95
C GLY A 399 -10.05 -23.33 -7.58
N PHE A 400 -11.25 -23.71 -8.00
CA PHE A 400 -12.46 -22.95 -7.70
C PHE A 400 -13.14 -23.47 -6.45
N LEU A 401 -13.50 -22.59 -5.52
CA LEU A 401 -14.26 -22.93 -4.32
C LEU A 401 -15.65 -23.44 -4.70
N VAL A 402 -16.00 -24.66 -4.31
CA VAL A 402 -17.37 -25.20 -4.49
C VAL A 402 -18.17 -25.22 -3.19
N GLY A 403 -17.50 -25.20 -2.04
CA GLY A 403 -18.16 -25.21 -0.74
C GLY A 403 -17.20 -25.56 0.40
N PHE A 404 -17.77 -26.04 1.50
CA PHE A 404 -17.06 -26.39 2.73
C PHE A 404 -17.49 -27.79 3.15
N ASP A 405 -16.54 -28.62 3.58
CA ASP A 405 -16.78 -30.03 3.94
C ASP A 405 -17.04 -30.19 5.45
N SER A 406 -16.16 -29.60 6.27
CA SER A 406 -16.21 -29.61 7.73
C SER A 406 -15.61 -28.30 8.26
N PRO A 407 -15.77 -27.96 9.56
CA PRO A 407 -15.04 -26.85 10.15
C PRO A 407 -13.54 -26.97 9.82
N GLY A 408 -12.96 -25.92 9.25
CA GLY A 408 -11.55 -25.89 8.87
C GLY A 408 -11.20 -26.47 7.49
N LYS A 409 -12.15 -26.90 6.66
CA LYS A 409 -11.88 -27.42 5.30
C LYS A 409 -12.74 -26.78 4.22
N VAL A 410 -12.12 -26.45 3.09
CA VAL A 410 -12.77 -26.01 1.84
C VAL A 410 -12.78 -27.15 0.82
N ILE A 411 -13.78 -27.17 -0.05
CA ILE A 411 -13.84 -28.07 -1.19
C ILE A 411 -13.50 -27.26 -2.44
N LEU A 412 -12.49 -27.69 -3.20
CA LEU A 412 -12.08 -27.05 -4.45
C LEU A 412 -12.33 -27.97 -5.64
N LEU A 413 -12.86 -27.39 -6.72
CA LEU A 413 -12.88 -27.96 -8.06
C LEU A 413 -11.65 -27.45 -8.83
N GLY A 414 -10.73 -28.35 -9.13
CA GLY A 414 -9.47 -28.00 -9.79
C GLY A 414 -8.96 -29.12 -10.67
N GLY A 415 -8.06 -28.75 -11.59
CA GLY A 415 -7.28 -29.68 -12.39
C GLY A 415 -6.07 -30.22 -11.65
N ASN A 416 -5.52 -31.34 -12.11
CA ASN A 416 -4.36 -32.01 -11.55
C ASN A 416 -4.49 -32.42 -10.07
N GLN A 417 -5.72 -32.62 -9.60
CA GLN A 417 -6.01 -33.09 -8.24
C GLN A 417 -6.05 -34.62 -8.25
N HIS A 418 -4.97 -35.26 -7.78
CA HIS A 418 -4.72 -36.69 -8.01
C HIS A 418 -4.75 -37.05 -9.50
N ASP A 419 -4.02 -36.28 -10.31
CA ASP A 419 -3.87 -36.50 -11.75
C ASP A 419 -5.20 -36.46 -12.52
N GLN A 420 -6.18 -35.71 -12.02
CA GLN A 420 -7.49 -35.53 -12.66
C GLN A 420 -8.16 -34.19 -12.32
N VAL A 421 -9.21 -33.83 -13.08
CA VAL A 421 -10.17 -32.79 -12.70
C VAL A 421 -11.20 -33.40 -11.75
N ARG A 422 -11.30 -32.88 -10.52
CA ARG A 422 -12.26 -33.34 -9.51
C ARG A 422 -12.55 -32.29 -8.45
N GLU A 423 -13.51 -32.59 -7.59
CA GLU A 423 -13.67 -31.92 -6.30
C GLU A 423 -12.80 -32.62 -5.24
N GLN A 424 -12.15 -31.84 -4.37
CA GLN A 424 -11.33 -32.35 -3.27
C GLN A 424 -11.32 -31.37 -2.09
N SER A 425 -11.28 -31.92 -0.88
CA SER A 425 -11.21 -31.15 0.37
C SER A 425 -9.77 -30.77 0.71
N PHE A 426 -9.56 -29.52 1.13
CA PHE A 426 -8.28 -28.97 1.56
C PHE A 426 -8.42 -28.20 2.88
N PRO A 427 -7.40 -28.20 3.75
CA PRO A 427 -7.37 -27.36 4.95
C PRO A 427 -7.47 -25.87 4.62
N ILE A 428 -8.26 -25.12 5.39
CA ILE A 428 -8.30 -23.65 5.32
C ILE A 428 -6.93 -23.05 5.65
N ALA A 429 -6.17 -23.69 6.54
CA ALA A 429 -4.82 -23.27 6.93
C ALA A 429 -3.83 -23.25 5.75
N ASP A 430 -4.11 -23.99 4.67
CA ASP A 430 -3.26 -24.01 3.48
C ASP A 430 -3.61 -22.89 2.50
N ILE A 431 -4.67 -22.11 2.75
CA ILE A 431 -5.08 -21.01 1.86
C ILE A 431 -4.06 -19.88 1.96
N ARG A 432 -3.39 -19.61 0.84
CA ARG A 432 -2.46 -18.48 0.68
C ARG A 432 -3.20 -17.21 0.26
N ALA A 433 -4.19 -17.33 -0.62
CA ALA A 433 -5.01 -16.22 -1.07
C ALA A 433 -6.34 -16.72 -1.65
N VAL A 434 -7.35 -15.87 -1.60
CA VAL A 434 -8.62 -16.09 -2.30
C VAL A 434 -8.89 -14.88 -3.18
N ARG A 435 -9.13 -15.15 -4.45
CA ARG A 435 -9.25 -14.15 -5.51
C ARG A 435 -10.56 -14.28 -6.24
N TRP A 436 -11.01 -13.15 -6.75
CA TRP A 436 -12.15 -13.06 -7.63
C TRP A 436 -11.72 -12.35 -8.92
N PRO A 437 -12.11 -12.84 -10.11
CA PRO A 437 -11.88 -12.11 -11.35
C PRO A 437 -12.47 -10.71 -11.24
N ASP A 438 -11.70 -9.68 -11.59
CA ASP A 438 -12.26 -8.34 -11.68
C ASP A 438 -13.13 -8.32 -12.94
N PHE A 439 -14.43 -8.56 -12.77
CA PHE A 439 -15.38 -8.41 -13.86
C PHE A 439 -15.40 -6.95 -14.23
N ASP A 440 -14.79 -6.64 -15.36
CA ASP A 440 -15.17 -5.44 -16.07
C ASP A 440 -16.65 -5.65 -16.47
N GLN A 441 -17.60 -5.08 -15.72
CA GLN A 441 -18.88 -4.66 -16.30
C GLN A 441 -18.55 -3.54 -17.28
N THR A 442 -17.98 -3.96 -18.41
CA THR A 442 -17.19 -3.13 -19.33
C THR A 442 -18.03 -2.14 -20.12
N ASP A 443 -19.34 -2.07 -19.87
CA ASP A 443 -20.25 -1.18 -20.61
C ASP A 443 -20.68 0.08 -19.85
N LYS A 444 -20.14 0.39 -18.66
CA LYS A 444 -20.48 1.68 -17.99
C LYS A 444 -19.34 2.51 -17.38
N LEU A 445 -18.08 2.10 -17.44
CA LEU A 445 -16.96 2.91 -16.92
C LEU A 445 -15.78 3.11 -17.89
N MET A 446 -15.93 2.66 -19.15
CA MET A 446 -14.96 2.92 -20.21
C MET A 446 -15.18 4.31 -20.84
N VAL A 447 -14.60 5.34 -20.23
CA VAL A 447 -14.00 6.45 -21.00
C VAL A 447 -12.66 6.82 -20.38
N GLY A 448 -11.57 6.50 -21.11
CA GLY A 448 -10.21 7.02 -20.96
C GLY A 448 -9.40 6.28 -19.88
N GLY A 449 -8.39 5.46 -20.19
CA GLY A 449 -7.30 5.69 -21.15
C GLY A 449 -6.09 6.21 -20.35
N SER A 450 -4.99 5.45 -20.34
CA SER A 450 -3.69 5.87 -19.79
C SER A 450 -3.28 7.21 -20.41
N GLN A 451 -3.57 8.31 -19.70
CA GLN A 451 -3.17 9.66 -20.07
C GLN A 451 -1.74 9.89 -19.58
N ALA A 452 -0.92 10.56 -20.38
CA ALA A 452 0.42 10.95 -19.96
C ALA A 452 0.34 11.90 -18.76
N PHE A 453 1.29 11.76 -17.82
CA PHE A 453 1.42 12.68 -16.70
C PHE A 453 1.96 14.02 -17.20
N VAL A 454 1.25 15.11 -16.92
CA VAL A 454 1.71 16.45 -17.24
C VAL A 454 3.03 16.74 -16.52
N GLN A 455 4.02 17.23 -17.27
CA GLN A 455 5.22 17.80 -16.70
C GLN A 455 4.93 19.19 -16.14
N LEU A 456 5.32 19.43 -14.89
CA LEU A 456 5.08 20.67 -14.17
C LEU A 456 6.39 21.35 -13.81
N ASN A 457 6.46 22.67 -14.01
CA ASN A 457 7.52 23.49 -13.45
C ASN A 457 7.25 23.75 -11.96
N LEU A 458 7.84 22.90 -11.10
CA LEU A 458 7.69 22.99 -9.64
C LEU A 458 8.92 23.63 -8.97
N LYS A 459 9.65 24.48 -9.70
CA LYS A 459 10.79 25.21 -9.15
C LYS A 459 10.31 26.18 -8.07
N GLY A 460 10.86 26.04 -6.86
CA GLY A 460 10.48 26.86 -5.70
C GLY A 460 9.38 26.27 -4.80
N TYR A 461 8.79 25.13 -5.18
CA TYR A 461 7.90 24.35 -4.31
C TYR A 461 8.73 23.41 -3.41
N SER A 462 8.27 23.18 -2.18
CA SER A 462 8.86 22.20 -1.26
C SER A 462 8.62 20.76 -1.75
N ALA A 463 9.34 19.78 -1.17
CA ALA A 463 9.12 18.37 -1.47
C ALA A 463 7.65 17.94 -1.25
N ASP A 464 7.05 18.32 -0.11
CA ASP A 464 5.64 18.03 0.21
C ASP A 464 4.66 18.62 -0.82
N GLN A 465 4.92 19.85 -1.25
CA GLN A 465 4.09 20.51 -2.25
C GLN A 465 4.24 19.85 -3.62
N LYS A 466 5.45 19.43 -3.98
CA LYS A 466 5.70 18.65 -5.20
C LYS A 466 4.96 17.32 -5.15
N GLN A 467 4.98 16.63 -4.01
CA GLN A 467 4.27 15.37 -3.83
C GLN A 467 2.75 15.54 -3.93
N ALA A 468 2.19 16.58 -3.32
CA ALA A 468 0.77 16.91 -3.46
C ALA A 468 0.39 17.26 -4.91
N ALA A 469 1.24 18.03 -5.62
CA ALA A 469 1.04 18.31 -7.04
C ALA A 469 1.05 17.02 -7.88
N LEU A 470 2.05 16.17 -7.69
CA LEU A 470 2.18 14.91 -8.43
C LEU A 470 1.05 13.92 -8.10
N LEU A 471 0.55 13.91 -6.86
CA LEU A 471 -0.62 13.14 -6.47
C LEU A 471 -1.88 13.62 -7.21
N ILE A 472 -2.10 14.94 -7.29
CA ILE A 472 -3.23 15.49 -8.05
C ILE A 472 -3.10 15.12 -9.54
N VAL A 473 -1.91 15.27 -10.13
CA VAL A 473 -1.63 14.86 -11.52
C VAL A 473 -1.96 13.38 -11.73
N ARG A 474 -1.47 12.51 -10.85
CA ARG A 474 -1.72 11.06 -10.88
C ARG A 474 -3.21 10.75 -10.85
N LEU A 475 -3.94 11.30 -9.87
CA LEU A 475 -5.36 11.01 -9.67
C LEU A 475 -6.25 11.55 -10.80
N PHE A 476 -5.91 12.70 -11.38
CA PHE A 476 -6.62 13.23 -12.54
C PHE A 476 -6.32 12.44 -13.82
N ALA A 477 -5.07 12.02 -14.04
CA ALA A 477 -4.70 11.14 -15.16
C ALA A 477 -5.44 9.79 -15.07
N GLU A 478 -5.44 9.16 -13.89
CA GLU A 478 -6.20 7.92 -13.62
C GLU A 478 -7.71 8.09 -13.84
N ALA A 479 -8.24 9.31 -13.66
CA ALA A 479 -9.64 9.62 -13.90
C ALA A 479 -9.97 9.96 -15.37
N GLY A 480 -9.00 9.87 -16.28
CA GLY A 480 -9.17 10.08 -17.73
C GLY A 480 -8.99 11.52 -18.19
N TYR A 481 -8.48 12.41 -17.33
CA TYR A 481 -8.22 13.82 -17.66
C TYR A 481 -6.84 14.01 -18.28
N ASP A 482 -6.77 14.83 -19.33
CA ASP A 482 -5.53 15.15 -20.02
C ASP A 482 -4.63 16.16 -19.26
N GLU A 483 -3.48 16.48 -19.84
CA GLU A 483 -2.49 17.36 -19.22
C GLU A 483 -3.01 18.76 -18.88
N LEU A 484 -3.92 19.32 -19.68
CA LEU A 484 -4.52 20.64 -19.42
C LEU A 484 -5.32 20.60 -18.12
N HIS A 485 -6.17 19.59 -17.99
CA HIS A 485 -7.05 19.41 -16.83
C HIS A 485 -6.27 19.05 -15.56
N GLN A 486 -5.23 18.21 -15.69
CA GLN A 486 -4.31 17.88 -14.60
C GLN A 486 -3.64 19.16 -14.07
N ARG A 487 -3.10 20.02 -14.96
CA ARG A 487 -2.44 21.27 -14.55
C ARG A 487 -3.44 22.27 -13.95
N ILE A 488 -4.68 22.34 -14.44
CA ILE A 488 -5.75 23.16 -13.84
C ILE A 488 -6.01 22.71 -12.41
N ALA A 489 -6.14 21.41 -12.16
CA ALA A 489 -6.39 20.90 -10.81
C ALA A 489 -5.25 21.28 -9.83
N VAL A 490 -3.99 21.14 -10.26
CA VAL A 490 -2.83 21.56 -9.44
C VAL A 490 -2.80 23.06 -9.21
N ALA A 491 -3.10 23.87 -10.24
CA ALA A 491 -3.15 25.32 -10.10
C ALA A 491 -4.20 25.76 -9.08
N ASN A 492 -5.38 25.12 -9.08
CA ASN A 492 -6.45 25.40 -8.12
C ASN A 492 -6.06 24.97 -6.70
N ALA A 493 -5.56 23.75 -6.50
CA ALA A 493 -5.08 23.33 -5.17
C ALA A 493 -3.91 24.19 -4.65
N SER A 494 -3.02 24.64 -5.54
CA SER A 494 -1.96 25.59 -5.19
C SER A 494 -2.52 26.96 -4.83
N ALA A 495 -3.62 27.37 -5.45
CA ALA A 495 -4.28 28.63 -5.14
C ALA A 495 -5.02 28.57 -3.80
N GLU A 496 -5.61 27.43 -3.47
CA GLU A 496 -6.44 27.21 -2.28
C GLU A 496 -5.60 26.93 -1.03
N SER A 497 -4.63 26.04 -1.13
CA SER A 497 -3.88 25.53 0.02
C SER A 497 -2.38 25.68 -0.10
N SER A 498 -1.88 26.29 -1.19
CA SER A 498 -0.46 26.20 -1.55
C SER A 498 0.02 24.74 -1.64
N LEU A 499 -0.86 23.83 -2.06
CA LEU A 499 -0.62 22.38 -2.10
C LEU A 499 -0.29 21.78 -0.72
N PHE A 500 -0.84 22.34 0.36
CA PHE A 500 -0.64 21.82 1.71
C PHE A 500 -1.89 21.05 2.19
N PRO A 501 -1.83 19.71 2.34
CA PRO A 501 -3.00 18.90 2.71
C PRO A 501 -3.52 19.23 4.12
N GLY A 502 -2.64 19.67 5.02
CA GLY A 502 -3.04 20.06 6.37
C GLY A 502 -3.72 21.44 6.45
N GLN A 503 -3.85 22.18 5.34
CA GLN A 503 -4.34 23.54 5.35
C GLN A 503 -5.79 23.59 5.84
N ARG A 504 -6.06 24.48 6.79
CA ARG A 504 -7.40 24.69 7.33
C ARG A 504 -7.67 26.15 7.59
N ASN A 505 -8.76 26.66 7.02
CA ASN A 505 -9.29 27.97 7.33
C ASN A 505 -10.55 27.82 8.18
N ARG A 506 -10.51 28.29 9.43
CA ARG A 506 -11.63 28.16 10.38
C ARG A 506 -12.02 29.51 10.95
N THR A 507 -13.26 29.91 10.70
CA THR A 507 -13.88 31.11 11.24
C THR A 507 -15.25 30.76 11.86
N GLU A 508 -16.00 31.76 12.33
CA GLU A 508 -17.38 31.56 12.78
C GLU A 508 -18.30 31.10 11.63
N GLU A 509 -17.98 31.45 10.39
CA GLU A 509 -18.80 31.20 9.20
C GLU A 509 -18.21 30.11 8.27
N GLU A 510 -16.92 29.77 8.42
CA GLU A 510 -16.19 28.85 7.54
C GLU A 510 -15.43 27.77 8.32
N ASP A 511 -15.33 26.58 7.74
CA ASP A 511 -14.39 25.53 8.18
C ASP A 511 -13.88 24.74 6.98
N SER A 512 -13.02 25.37 6.18
CA SER A 512 -12.45 24.86 4.93
C SER A 512 -11.17 24.08 5.18
N VAL A 513 -11.06 22.90 4.58
CA VAL A 513 -10.00 21.94 4.92
C VAL A 513 -9.40 21.28 3.68
N GLY A 514 -8.07 21.11 3.67
CA GLY A 514 -7.36 20.29 2.72
C GLY A 514 -6.87 21.01 1.47
N LEU A 515 -6.38 20.23 0.51
CA LEU A 515 -5.77 20.71 -0.74
C LEU A 515 -6.66 21.68 -1.51
N PHE A 516 -7.96 21.42 -1.52
CA PHE A 516 -9.00 22.17 -2.23
C PHE A 516 -9.96 22.90 -1.29
N GLN A 517 -9.56 23.12 -0.03
CA GLN A 517 -10.30 23.93 0.95
C GLN A 517 -11.81 23.59 1.03
N LEU A 518 -12.13 22.30 1.18
CA LEU A 518 -13.52 21.83 1.21
C LEU A 518 -14.21 22.28 2.51
N ASN A 519 -15.16 23.21 2.40
CA ASN A 519 -15.84 23.82 3.54
C ASN A 519 -16.82 22.87 4.22
N ARG A 520 -16.67 22.69 5.54
CA ARG A 520 -17.54 21.87 6.39
C ARG A 520 -18.80 22.59 6.88
N LYS A 521 -18.90 23.91 6.67
CA LYS A 521 -20.09 24.72 7.02
C LYS A 521 -20.88 25.06 5.76
N GLY A 522 -21.74 24.14 5.32
CA GLY A 522 -22.60 24.31 4.14
C GLY A 522 -21.89 24.18 2.79
N GLY A 523 -20.70 23.56 2.77
CA GLY A 523 -19.93 23.31 1.56
C GLY A 523 -19.66 21.83 1.33
N GLN A 524 -18.75 21.54 0.40
CA GLN A 524 -18.46 20.16 -0.04
C GLN A 524 -17.80 19.27 1.03
N GLY A 525 -17.37 19.86 2.14
CA GLY A 525 -16.81 19.18 3.32
C GLY A 525 -17.84 18.86 4.40
N GLU A 526 -19.11 19.28 4.26
CA GLU A 526 -20.11 19.31 5.36
C GLU A 526 -20.27 17.97 6.11
N THR A 527 -20.24 16.86 5.39
CA THR A 527 -20.44 15.52 5.96
C THR A 527 -19.15 14.84 6.42
N PHE A 528 -18.00 15.52 6.33
CA PHE A 528 -16.68 14.91 6.52
C PHE A 528 -15.94 15.53 7.70
N SER A 529 -15.11 14.70 8.36
CA SER A 529 -14.25 15.16 9.45
C SER A 529 -13.09 16.01 8.91
N VAL A 530 -12.48 16.81 9.78
CA VAL A 530 -11.29 17.60 9.42
C VAL A 530 -10.18 16.68 8.95
N GLU A 531 -10.00 15.57 9.65
CA GLU A 531 -8.92 14.62 9.43
C GLU A 531 -9.11 13.85 8.11
N GLN A 532 -10.36 13.56 7.72
CA GLN A 532 -10.67 13.03 6.39
C GLN A 532 -10.33 14.05 5.31
N LEU A 533 -10.67 15.32 5.51
CA LEU A 533 -10.43 16.36 4.52
C LEU A 533 -8.97 16.82 4.46
N GLN A 534 -8.17 16.58 5.50
CA GLN A 534 -6.71 16.82 5.48
C GLN A 534 -5.92 15.71 4.76
N ASP A 535 -6.54 14.56 4.51
CA ASP A 535 -5.95 13.54 3.65
C ASP A 535 -5.93 14.03 2.19
N PRO A 536 -4.75 14.20 1.58
CA PRO A 536 -4.66 14.82 0.26
C PRO A 536 -5.33 14.00 -0.84
N GLU A 537 -5.27 12.68 -0.74
CA GLU A 537 -5.91 11.81 -1.72
C GLU A 537 -7.42 11.85 -1.59
N PHE A 538 -7.97 11.73 -0.37
CA PHE A 538 -9.39 11.87 -0.10
C PHE A 538 -9.92 13.22 -0.57
N ASN A 539 -9.24 14.32 -0.19
CA ASN A 539 -9.60 15.67 -0.58
C ASN A 539 -9.63 15.82 -2.12
N THR A 540 -8.62 15.29 -2.81
CA THR A 540 -8.55 15.30 -4.28
C THR A 540 -9.64 14.41 -4.90
N ARG A 541 -9.91 13.23 -4.34
CA ARG A 541 -10.95 12.32 -4.83
C ARG A 541 -12.35 12.93 -4.65
N ARG A 542 -12.58 13.74 -3.61
CA ARG A 542 -13.84 14.51 -3.46
C ARG A 542 -14.03 15.53 -4.60
N ILE A 543 -12.97 16.21 -5.00
CA ILE A 543 -12.98 17.10 -6.16
C ILE A 543 -13.23 16.32 -7.45
N LEU A 544 -12.58 15.16 -7.64
CA LEU A 544 -12.81 14.32 -8.82
C LEU A 544 -14.26 13.84 -8.94
N VAL A 545 -14.95 13.60 -7.81
CA VAL A 545 -16.39 13.27 -7.81
C VAL A 545 -17.23 14.41 -8.40
N GLN A 546 -16.88 15.68 -8.14
CA GLN A 546 -17.57 16.79 -8.80
C GLN A 546 -17.13 16.95 -10.24
N ALA A 547 -15.82 16.90 -10.51
CA ALA A 547 -15.28 17.05 -11.85
C ALA A 547 -15.96 16.09 -12.84
N LYS A 548 -16.14 14.81 -12.45
CA LYS A 548 -16.82 13.81 -13.29
C LYS A 548 -18.31 14.08 -13.56
N LYS A 549 -18.98 14.92 -12.76
CA LYS A 549 -20.37 15.34 -13.02
C LYS A 549 -20.44 16.47 -14.05
N ILE A 550 -19.33 17.19 -14.25
CA ILE A 550 -19.27 18.35 -15.13
C ILE A 550 -18.61 17.91 -16.44
N SER A 551 -19.39 17.28 -17.33
CA SER A 551 -18.90 16.85 -18.65
C SER A 551 -18.31 18.00 -19.48
N ALA A 552 -18.81 19.22 -19.26
CA ALA A 552 -18.27 20.44 -19.87
C ALA A 552 -16.81 20.71 -19.45
N PHE A 553 -16.38 20.29 -18.26
CA PHE A 553 -14.98 20.41 -17.85
C PHE A 553 -14.13 19.52 -18.76
N GLN A 554 -14.42 18.21 -18.80
CA GLN A 554 -13.64 17.24 -19.58
C GLN A 554 -13.59 17.53 -21.09
N ALA A 555 -14.64 18.15 -21.64
CA ALA A 555 -14.72 18.48 -23.07
C ALA A 555 -14.04 19.81 -23.44
N GLU A 556 -13.67 20.63 -22.45
CA GLU A 556 -13.14 21.97 -22.69
C GLU A 556 -11.65 21.94 -23.03
N ASN A 557 -11.29 22.64 -24.10
CA ASN A 557 -9.92 22.69 -24.60
C ASN A 557 -9.31 24.10 -24.42
N ASP A 558 -10.11 25.11 -24.08
CA ASP A 558 -9.62 26.43 -23.70
C ASP A 558 -9.27 26.47 -22.21
N GLU A 559 -8.01 26.79 -21.91
CA GLU A 559 -7.49 26.80 -20.53
C GLU A 559 -8.19 27.81 -19.61
N VAL A 560 -8.69 28.94 -20.15
CA VAL A 560 -9.39 29.97 -19.37
C VAL A 560 -10.83 29.55 -19.09
N GLU A 561 -11.54 28.99 -20.08
CA GLU A 561 -12.89 28.48 -19.89
C GLU A 561 -12.88 27.23 -18.99
N ALA A 562 -11.92 26.31 -19.15
CA ALA A 562 -11.77 25.16 -18.27
C ALA A 562 -11.48 25.58 -16.82
N MET A 563 -10.64 26.60 -16.61
CA MET A 563 -10.39 27.18 -15.28
C MET A 563 -11.66 27.81 -14.68
N LYS A 564 -12.45 28.54 -15.48
CA LYS A 564 -13.74 29.10 -15.03
C LYS A 564 -14.72 28.00 -14.64
N ILE A 565 -14.79 26.92 -15.42
CA ILE A 565 -15.63 25.76 -15.10
C ILE A 565 -15.18 25.14 -13.78
N PHE A 566 -13.87 24.94 -13.58
CA PHE A 566 -13.34 24.37 -12.35
C PHE A 566 -13.72 25.19 -11.11
N ILE A 567 -13.44 26.50 -11.12
CA ILE A 567 -13.73 27.39 -9.98
C ILE A 567 -15.23 27.41 -9.67
N ARG A 568 -16.08 27.60 -10.71
CA ARG A 568 -17.51 27.86 -10.51
C ARG A 568 -18.34 26.61 -10.27
N GLN A 569 -17.97 25.49 -10.88
CA GLN A 569 -18.82 24.29 -10.93
C GLN A 569 -18.22 23.09 -10.20
N ILE A 570 -16.89 23.03 -10.08
CA ILE A 570 -16.21 21.91 -9.41
C ILE A 570 -15.87 22.26 -7.96
N GLU A 571 -15.19 23.39 -7.72
CA GLU A 571 -14.92 23.86 -6.36
C GLU A 571 -16.12 24.59 -5.74
N ILE A 572 -16.94 25.23 -6.58
CA ILE A 572 -18.07 26.07 -6.15
C ILE A 572 -17.55 27.21 -5.25
N ALA A 573 -16.41 27.79 -5.62
CA ALA A 573 -15.78 28.90 -4.92
C ALA A 573 -16.34 30.25 -5.41
N ALA A 574 -16.19 31.29 -4.59
CA ALA A 574 -16.58 32.65 -4.95
C ALA A 574 -15.78 33.13 -6.16
N TYR A 575 -16.46 33.40 -7.28
CA TYR A 575 -15.80 33.79 -8.52
C TYR A 575 -15.58 35.31 -8.61
N SER A 576 -14.35 35.72 -8.91
CA SER A 576 -14.02 37.09 -9.32
C SER A 576 -12.97 37.11 -10.43
N THR A 577 -12.88 38.20 -11.19
CA THR A 577 -11.86 38.39 -12.22
C THR A 577 -10.44 38.41 -11.66
N ALA A 578 -10.28 38.88 -10.41
CA ALA A 578 -9.01 38.86 -9.69
C ALA A 578 -8.61 37.42 -9.33
N GLU A 579 -9.56 36.61 -8.89
CA GLU A 579 -9.31 35.20 -8.55
C GLU A 579 -9.00 34.36 -9.78
N LEU A 580 -9.74 34.56 -10.88
CA LEU A 580 -9.41 33.93 -12.16
C LEU A 580 -7.97 34.29 -12.61
N SER A 581 -7.62 35.58 -12.56
CA SER A 581 -6.27 36.05 -12.92
C SER A 581 -5.19 35.42 -12.04
N ARG A 582 -5.43 35.30 -10.73
CA ARG A 582 -4.50 34.66 -9.78
C ARG A 582 -4.23 33.20 -10.13
N ARG A 583 -5.28 32.41 -10.38
CA ARG A 583 -5.15 30.99 -10.72
C ARG A 583 -4.56 30.74 -12.10
N MET A 584 -4.89 31.58 -13.07
CA MET A 584 -4.23 31.53 -14.38
C MET A 584 -2.74 31.86 -14.27
N GLY A 585 -2.35 32.81 -13.41
CA GLY A 585 -0.94 33.08 -13.12
C GLY A 585 -0.18 31.86 -12.58
N ILE A 586 -0.78 31.13 -11.65
CA ILE A 586 -0.22 29.87 -11.13
C ILE A 586 -0.17 28.80 -12.23
N TYR A 587 -1.26 28.64 -12.99
CA TYR A 587 -1.34 27.69 -14.09
C TYR A 587 -0.22 27.91 -15.12
N TYR A 588 0.07 29.15 -15.50
CA TYR A 588 1.18 29.46 -16.41
C TYR A 588 2.55 29.27 -15.78
N ALA A 589 2.72 29.56 -14.49
CA ALA A 589 3.97 29.29 -13.77
C ALA A 589 4.30 27.78 -13.71
N LEU A 590 3.28 26.93 -13.75
CA LEU A 590 3.40 25.48 -13.78
C LEU A 590 3.68 24.90 -15.18
N LYS A 591 3.60 25.70 -16.27
CA LYS A 591 4.02 25.24 -17.60
C LYS A 591 5.55 25.07 -17.62
N SER A 592 6.00 23.90 -18.05
CA SER A 592 7.42 23.52 -18.21
C SER A 592 8.13 24.32 -19.28
#